data_AF-A0A699X5C4-F1
#
_entry.id   AF-A0A699X5C4-F1
#
_cell.length_a   1.000
_cell.length_b   1.000
_cell.length_c   1.000
_cell.angle_alpha   90.00
_cell.angle_beta   90.00
_cell.angle_gamma   90.00
#
_symmetry.space_group_name_H-M   'P 1'
#
loop_
_entity.id
_entity.type
_entity.pdbx_description
1 polymer ?
#
loop_
_entity_poly.entity_id
_entity_poly.type
_entity_poly.pdbx_seq_one_letter_code
_entity_poly.pdbx_strand_id
1 'polypeptide(L)'
;LSTGKRSNLPLDNPRVELIEGDVADADLVKRAALGCKAVVHLAAVASVQASVDDPVRTHQSNFIGTLNVCEAMREAGIKRVVFASSAAIYGNNGEG
;
A
#
# COMPACT_ATOMS: atom_id res chain seq x y z
N LEU A 1 4.87 -10.43 7.21
CA LEU A 1 4.61 -10.05 5.79
C LEU A 1 3.55 -11.01 5.22
N SER A 2 2.57 -10.51 4.46
CA SER A 2 1.47 -11.33 3.94
C SER A 2 1.89 -12.25 2.78
N THR A 3 2.72 -11.77 1.86
CA THR A 3 3.22 -12.56 0.70
C THR A 3 4.73 -12.40 0.45
N GLY A 4 5.38 -11.39 1.04
CA GLY A 4 6.82 -11.14 0.92
C GLY A 4 7.67 -11.93 1.94
N LYS A 5 8.99 -12.04 1.67
CA LYS A 5 9.95 -12.69 2.57
C LYS A 5 10.95 -11.67 3.13
N ARG A 6 11.17 -11.70 4.45
CA ARG A 6 12.13 -10.82 5.14
C ARG A 6 13.57 -11.01 4.63
N SER A 7 13.92 -12.22 4.18
CA SER A 7 15.21 -12.54 3.57
C SER A 7 15.51 -11.79 2.27
N ASN A 8 14.50 -11.19 1.63
CA ASN A 8 14.71 -10.38 0.42
C ASN A 8 15.14 -8.93 0.73
N LEU A 9 15.16 -8.54 2.02
CA LEU A 9 15.52 -7.20 2.44
C LEU A 9 16.99 -7.15 2.90
N PRO A 10 17.80 -6.19 2.42
CA PRO A 10 19.17 -6.01 2.88
C PRO A 10 19.17 -5.27 4.23
N LEU A 11 18.79 -5.96 5.31
CA LEU A 11 18.61 -5.38 6.65
C LEU A 11 19.92 -4.98 7.33
N ASP A 12 21.06 -5.39 6.78
CA ASP A 12 22.40 -4.95 7.16
C ASP A 12 22.72 -3.53 6.62
N ASN A 13 21.95 -3.04 5.65
CA ASN A 13 22.11 -1.69 5.12
C ASN A 13 21.42 -0.66 6.03
N PRO A 14 22.15 0.31 6.62
CA PRO A 14 21.59 1.30 7.53
C PRO A 14 20.59 2.27 6.86
N ARG A 15 20.49 2.27 5.52
CA ARG A 15 19.49 3.05 4.77
C ARG A 15 18.17 2.31 4.56
N VAL A 16 18.04 1.08 5.07
CA VAL A 16 16.82 0.28 4.98
C VAL A 16 16.24 0.10 6.37
N GLU A 17 15.02 0.61 6.55
CA GLU A 17 14.23 0.39 7.75
C GLU A 17 13.05 -0.52 7.41
N LEU A 18 12.76 -1.48 8.28
CA LEU A 18 11.59 -2.34 8.19
C LEU A 18 10.62 -2.01 9.31
N ILE A 19 9.43 -1.55 8.95
CA ILE A 19 8.29 -1.39 9.86
C ILE A 19 7.29 -2.49 9.53
N GLU A 20 7.11 -3.45 10.43
CA GLU A 20 6.10 -4.51 10.27
C GLU A 20 4.74 -4.01 10.76
N GLY A 21 3.75 -3.96 9.87
CA GLY A 21 2.42 -3.42 10.16
C GLY A 21 1.43 -3.59 9.01
N ASP A 22 0.22 -3.03 9.21
CA ASP A 22 -0.85 -2.98 8.20
C ASP A 22 -1.01 -1.55 7.69
N VAL A 23 -1.25 -1.39 6.39
CA VAL A 23 -1.54 -0.09 5.78
C VAL A 23 -2.93 0.45 6.17
N ALA A 24 -3.83 -0.42 6.63
CA ALA A 24 -5.11 -0.02 7.20
C ALA A 24 -4.98 0.62 8.61
N ASP A 25 -3.83 0.51 9.28
CA ASP A 25 -3.54 1.22 10.54
C ASP A 25 -3.03 2.65 10.23
N ALA A 26 -3.93 3.62 10.38
CA ALA A 26 -3.65 5.02 10.08
C ALA A 26 -2.49 5.60 10.93
N ASP A 27 -2.40 5.22 12.21
CA ASP A 27 -1.36 5.73 13.10
C ASP A 27 0.01 5.18 12.73
N LEU A 28 0.07 3.90 12.33
CA LEU A 28 1.30 3.29 11.84
C LEU A 28 1.76 3.92 10.53
N VAL A 29 0.85 4.12 9.57
CA VAL A 29 1.18 4.76 8.29
C VAL A 29 1.66 6.19 8.50
N LYS A 30 1.03 6.94 9.41
CA LYS A 30 1.48 8.29 9.79
C LYS A 30 2.90 8.29 10.34
N ARG A 31 3.23 7.36 11.24
CA ARG A 31 4.61 7.21 11.77
C ARG A 31 5.59 6.87 10.65
N ALA A 32 5.24 5.94 9.77
CA ALA A 32 6.09 5.51 8.65
C ALA A 32 6.33 6.63 7.61
N ALA A 33 5.43 7.61 7.50
CA ALA A 33 5.59 8.74 6.59
C ALA A 33 6.53 9.83 7.13
N LEU A 34 6.87 9.85 8.42
CA LEU A 34 7.71 10.90 9.01
C LEU A 34 9.11 10.89 8.38
N GLY A 35 9.57 12.07 7.94
CA GLY A 35 10.89 12.23 7.32
C GLY A 35 10.98 11.80 5.85
N CYS A 36 9.98 11.10 5.32
CA CYS A 36 9.92 10.69 3.91
C CYS A 36 9.78 11.90 2.97
N LYS A 37 10.31 11.77 1.75
CA LYS A 37 10.22 12.81 0.69
C LYS A 37 9.30 12.43 -0.46
N ALA A 38 9.04 11.14 -0.63
CA ALA A 38 8.15 10.57 -1.63
C ALA A 38 7.66 9.20 -1.13
N VAL A 39 6.58 8.70 -1.72
CA VAL A 39 6.00 7.39 -1.40
C VAL A 39 5.92 6.52 -2.66
N VAL A 40 6.17 5.22 -2.50
CA VAL A 40 5.81 4.19 -3.49
C VAL A 40 4.80 3.27 -2.81
N HIS A 41 3.52 3.40 -3.16
CA HIS A 41 2.42 2.69 -2.50
C HIS A 41 2.06 1.43 -3.30
N LEU A 42 2.55 0.28 -2.80
CA LEU A 42 2.35 -1.06 -3.40
C LEU A 42 1.49 -1.98 -2.52
N ALA A 43 1.11 -1.53 -1.32
CA ALA A 43 0.40 -2.37 -0.35
C ALA A 43 -1.06 -2.55 -0.79
N ALA A 44 -1.38 -3.77 -1.23
CA ALA A 44 -2.73 -4.20 -1.60
C ALA A 44 -2.82 -5.74 -1.59
N VAL A 45 -4.03 -6.26 -1.45
CA VAL A 45 -4.37 -7.62 -1.85
C VAL A 45 -4.57 -7.63 -3.37
N ALA A 46 -3.62 -8.21 -4.10
CA ALA A 46 -3.60 -8.17 -5.57
C ALA A 46 -4.60 -9.14 -6.25
N SER A 47 -5.04 -10.20 -5.56
CA SER A 47 -5.93 -11.20 -6.14
C SER A 47 -7.35 -10.66 -6.32
N VAL A 48 -7.84 -10.65 -7.57
CA VAL A 48 -9.24 -10.32 -7.88
C VAL A 48 -10.18 -11.31 -7.20
N GLN A 49 -9.88 -12.61 -7.24
CA GLN A 49 -10.71 -13.63 -6.59
C GLN A 49 -10.84 -13.38 -5.09
N ALA A 50 -9.75 -13.01 -4.41
CA ALA A 50 -9.80 -12.70 -2.97
C ALA A 50 -10.72 -11.50 -2.67
N SER A 51 -10.88 -10.55 -3.60
CA SER A 51 -11.82 -9.45 -3.43
C SER A 51 -13.28 -9.84 -3.63
N VAL A 52 -13.55 -10.91 -4.37
CA VAL A 52 -14.89 -11.51 -4.49
C VAL A 52 -15.22 -12.29 -3.23
N ASP A 53 -14.26 -13.07 -2.72
CA ASP A 53 -14.44 -13.94 -1.56
C ASP A 53 -14.58 -13.12 -0.26
N ASP A 54 -13.81 -12.03 -0.10
CA ASP A 54 -13.85 -11.15 1.06
C ASP A 54 -13.70 -9.66 0.63
N PRO A 55 -14.80 -9.03 0.19
CA PRO A 55 -14.78 -7.64 -0.27
C PRO A 55 -14.49 -6.64 0.87
N VAL A 56 -14.90 -6.95 2.10
CA VAL A 56 -14.70 -6.03 3.25
C VAL A 56 -13.21 -5.95 3.57
N ARG A 57 -12.54 -7.09 3.70
CA ARG A 57 -11.11 -7.12 4.00
C ARG A 57 -10.28 -6.52 2.87
N THR A 58 -10.59 -6.85 1.62
CA THR A 58 -9.85 -6.29 0.48
C THR A 58 -10.09 -4.79 0.33
N HIS A 59 -11.27 -4.27 0.66
CA HIS A 59 -11.51 -2.83 0.71
C HIS A 59 -10.67 -2.13 1.80
N GLN A 60 -10.51 -2.75 2.98
CA GLN A 60 -9.66 -2.20 4.04
C GLN A 60 -8.20 -2.04 3.58
N SER A 61 -7.62 -3.07 2.97
CA SER A 61 -6.23 -2.97 2.50
C SER A 61 -6.09 -2.08 1.26
N ASN A 62 -6.95 -2.26 0.24
CA ASN A 62 -6.73 -1.68 -1.08
C ASN A 62 -7.21 -0.23 -1.18
N PHE A 63 -8.26 0.14 -0.44
CA PHE A 63 -8.84 1.48 -0.51
C PHE A 63 -8.59 2.28 0.76
N ILE A 64 -9.01 1.77 1.92
CA ILE A 64 -8.80 2.49 3.20
C ILE A 64 -7.30 2.70 3.45
N GLY A 65 -6.47 1.68 3.18
CA GLY A 65 -5.02 1.81 3.22
C GLY A 65 -4.47 2.92 2.31
N THR A 66 -5.01 3.07 1.10
CA THR A 66 -4.64 4.15 0.19
C THR A 66 -5.02 5.53 0.76
N LEU A 67 -6.21 5.65 1.36
CA LEU A 67 -6.65 6.88 2.02
C LEU A 67 -5.72 7.24 3.20
N ASN A 68 -5.35 6.27 4.03
CA ASN A 68 -4.42 6.47 5.14
C ASN A 68 -3.06 7.00 4.66
N VAL A 69 -2.53 6.45 3.55
CA VAL A 69 -1.30 6.94 2.93
C VAL A 69 -1.45 8.37 2.44
N CYS A 70 -2.57 8.69 1.77
CA CYS A 70 -2.84 10.05 1.31
C CYS A 70 -2.91 11.06 2.47
N GLU A 71 -3.59 10.73 3.57
CA GLU A 71 -3.68 11.60 4.74
C GLU A 71 -2.33 11.75 5.45
N ALA A 72 -1.58 10.67 5.62
CA ALA A 72 -0.22 10.73 6.18
C ALA A 72 0.72 11.60 5.33
N MET A 73 0.64 11.48 3.99
CA MET A 73 1.39 12.34 3.07
C MET A 73 0.97 13.80 3.20
N ARG A 74 -0.33 14.09 3.29
CA ARG A 74 -0.87 15.44 3.45
C ARG A 74 -0.33 16.10 4.72
N GLU A 75 -0.36 15.39 5.84
CA GLU A 75 0.14 15.87 7.13
C GLU A 75 1.66 16.04 7.15
N ALA A 76 2.41 15.13 6.51
CA ALA A 76 3.87 15.19 6.41
C ALA A 76 4.38 16.16 5.33
N GLY A 77 3.49 16.76 4.54
CA GLY A 77 3.85 17.66 3.43
C GLY A 77 4.48 16.95 2.22
N ILE A 78 4.27 15.65 2.07
CA ILE A 78 4.80 14.84 0.97
C ILE A 78 3.90 14.98 -0.25
N LYS A 79 4.48 15.33 -1.41
CA LYS A 79 3.70 15.60 -2.65
C LYS A 79 3.85 14.54 -3.73
N ARG A 80 4.85 13.68 -3.65
CA ARG A 80 5.16 12.70 -4.70
C ARG A 80 4.78 11.30 -4.25
N VAL A 81 3.93 10.65 -5.05
CA VAL A 81 3.60 9.24 -4.91
C VAL A 81 3.66 8.54 -6.26
N VAL A 82 4.17 7.31 -6.25
CA VAL A 82 3.92 6.32 -7.30
C VAL A 82 2.92 5.31 -6.72
N PHE A 83 1.79 5.13 -7.37
CA PHE A 83 0.70 4.25 -6.92
C PHE A 83 0.53 3.08 -7.90
N ALA A 84 0.49 1.86 -7.36
CA ALA A 84 0.22 0.66 -8.15
C ALA A 84 -1.27 0.50 -8.42
N SER A 85 -1.72 1.01 -9.58
CA SER A 85 -3.06 0.71 -10.12
C SER A 85 -3.07 -0.67 -10.81
N SER A 86 -4.20 -1.05 -11.42
CA SER A 86 -4.36 -2.33 -12.12
C SER A 86 -5.15 -2.17 -13.41
N ALA A 87 -4.82 -2.96 -14.43
CA ALA A 87 -5.63 -3.07 -15.66
C ALA A 87 -7.05 -3.61 -15.38
N ALA A 88 -7.28 -4.24 -14.22
CA ALA A 88 -8.60 -4.71 -13.81
C ALA A 88 -9.65 -3.60 -13.73
N ILE A 89 -9.26 -2.33 -13.61
CA ILE A 89 -10.21 -1.19 -13.62
C ILE A 89 -10.98 -1.09 -14.94
N TYR A 90 -10.44 -1.63 -16.03
CA TYR A 90 -11.10 -1.62 -17.33
C TYR A 90 -12.24 -2.62 -17.43
N GLY A 91 -12.36 -3.58 -16.50
CA GLY A 91 -13.43 -4.58 -16.54
C GLY A 91 -13.59 -5.20 -17.92
N ASN A 92 -14.82 -5.24 -18.42
CA ASN A 92 -15.15 -5.75 -19.76
C ASN A 92 -15.61 -4.62 -20.69
N ASN A 93 -14.70 -3.68 -21.00
CA ASN A 93 -15.00 -2.46 -21.77
C ASN A 93 -15.15 -2.66 -23.31
N GLY A 94 -15.36 -3.89 -23.79
CA GLY A 94 -15.93 -4.14 -25.13
C GLY A 94 -15.00 -4.06 -26.34
N GLU A 95 -14.04 -4.99 -26.46
CA GLU A 95 -13.86 -5.70 -27.73
C GLU A 95 -14.38 -7.12 -27.55
N GLY A 96 -15.59 -7.35 -28.05
CA GLY A 96 -16.33 -8.61 -28.07
C GLY A 96 -17.60 -8.44 -28.89
#